data_AF-A0AA40E1I0-F1
#
_entry.id   AF-A0AA40E1I0-F1
#
_cell.length_a   1.000
_cell.length_b   1.000
_cell.length_c   1.000
_cell.angle_alpha   90.00
_cell.angle_beta   90.00
_cell.angle_gamma   90.00
#
_symmetry.space_group_name_H-M   'P 1'
#
loop_
_entity.id
_entity.type
_entity.pdbx_description
1 polymer ?
#
loop_
_entity_poly.entity_id
_entity_poly.type
_entity_poly.pdbx_seq_one_letter_code
_entity_poly.pdbx_strand_id
1 'polypeptide(L)'
;TFTPPANAVGACSLIATFPANYPITNQGNAQVNIYDGGAGPAPGTLVGTITFSSEPWGPKLNTINSFACRPQMDFRLEMAGDSGSTSFAEGNGAGIALTYDC
;
A
#
# COMPACT_ATOMS: atom_id res chain seq x y z
N THR A 1 -9.25 4.46 -1.17
CA THR A 1 -10.15 3.96 -0.11
C THR A 1 -10.38 2.48 -0.30
N PHE A 2 -10.41 1.73 0.79
CA PHE A 2 -10.75 0.31 0.82
C PHE A 2 -11.95 0.08 1.74
N THR A 3 -12.83 -0.83 1.34
CA THR A 3 -14.02 -1.23 2.12
C THR A 3 -14.01 -2.74 2.32
N PRO A 4 -13.32 -3.23 3.38
CA PRO A 4 -13.42 -4.63 3.78
C PRO A 4 -14.87 -5.05 3.99
N PRO A 5 -15.23 -6.33 3.72
CA PRO A 5 -16.57 -6.80 4.01
C PRO A 5 -16.81 -6.81 5.53
N ALA A 6 -18.08 -6.68 5.94
CA ALA A 6 -18.45 -6.52 7.36
C ALA A 6 -18.06 -7.72 8.25
N ASN A 7 -17.81 -8.89 7.64
CA ASN A 7 -17.34 -10.09 8.32
C ASN A 7 -15.81 -10.21 8.38
N ALA A 8 -15.05 -9.25 7.85
CA ALA A 8 -13.61 -9.20 8.03
C ALA A 8 -13.32 -8.98 9.52
N VAL A 9 -12.87 -10.03 10.19
CA VAL A 9 -12.57 -10.03 11.63
C VAL A 9 -11.07 -10.11 11.83
N GLY A 10 -10.54 -9.34 12.78
CA GLY A 10 -9.10 -9.33 13.07
C GLY A 10 -8.32 -8.25 12.31
N ALA A 11 -7.17 -8.62 11.76
CA ALA A 11 -6.21 -7.68 11.18
C ALA A 11 -6.37 -7.55 9.66
N CYS A 12 -6.48 -6.32 9.19
CA CYS A 12 -6.40 -5.94 7.79
C CYS A 12 -4.97 -5.47 7.50
N SER A 13 -4.33 -6.08 6.50
CA SER A 13 -2.96 -5.75 6.10
C SER A 13 -2.96 -4.98 4.80
N LEU A 14 -2.37 -3.79 4.82
CA LEU A 14 -2.13 -3.01 3.62
C LEU A 14 -0.84 -3.53 2.98
N ILE A 15 -0.94 -3.99 1.74
CA ILE A 15 0.17 -4.58 1.00
C ILE A 15 0.36 -3.86 -0.34
N ALA A 16 1.59 -3.86 -0.84
CA ALA A 16 1.88 -3.60 -2.23
C ALA A 16 2.36 -4.91 -2.88
N THR A 17 1.69 -5.32 -3.95
CA THR A 17 2.00 -6.55 -4.68
C THR A 17 2.36 -6.22 -6.11
N PHE A 18 3.42 -6.82 -6.63
CA PHE A 18 3.82 -6.70 -8.03
C PHE A 18 4.25 -8.07 -8.57
N PRO A 19 3.74 -8.49 -9.75
CA PRO A 19 4.23 -9.67 -10.44
C PRO A 19 5.73 -9.64 -10.71
N ALA A 20 6.28 -10.79 -11.10
CA ALA A 20 7.67 -10.86 -11.52
C ALA A 20 7.93 -9.93 -12.72
N ASN A 21 9.05 -9.20 -12.68
CA ASN A 21 9.46 -8.25 -13.72
C ASN A 21 8.42 -7.14 -14.04
N TYR A 22 7.58 -6.78 -13.07
CA TYR A 22 6.57 -5.75 -13.30
C TYR A 22 7.21 -4.36 -13.55
N PRO A 23 6.80 -3.63 -14.61
CA PRO A 23 7.40 -2.34 -14.92
C PRO A 23 7.00 -1.29 -13.88
N ILE A 24 7.99 -0.84 -13.10
CA ILE A 24 7.87 0.26 -12.14
C ILE A 24 8.88 1.33 -12.55
N THR A 25 8.39 2.52 -12.87
CA THR A 25 9.23 3.67 -13.23
C THR A 25 9.46 4.52 -11.99
N ASN A 26 10.72 4.69 -11.62
CA ASN A 26 11.15 5.52 -10.50
C ASN A 26 12.04 6.65 -11.01
N GLN A 27 11.79 7.88 -10.59
CA GLN A 27 12.65 9.03 -10.88
C GLN A 27 12.93 9.80 -9.59
N GLY A 28 14.20 10.12 -9.32
CA GLY A 28 14.57 10.76 -8.05
C GLY A 28 14.27 9.87 -6.83
N ASN A 29 13.73 10.45 -5.76
CA ASN A 29 13.30 9.67 -4.60
C ASN A 29 12.04 8.84 -4.93
N ALA A 30 12.09 7.54 -4.68
CA ALA A 30 10.98 6.60 -4.93
C ALA A 30 10.30 6.08 -3.65
N GLN A 31 10.71 6.58 -2.48
CA GLN A 31 10.03 6.28 -1.23
C GLN A 31 8.70 7.02 -1.15
N VAL A 32 7.67 6.27 -0.80
CA VAL A 32 6.31 6.76 -0.60
C VAL A 32 5.93 6.54 0.85
N ASN A 33 5.57 7.61 1.53
CA ASN A 33 4.94 7.60 2.83
C ASN A 33 3.44 7.34 2.66
N ILE A 34 2.91 6.41 3.45
CA ILE A 34 1.49 6.14 3.57
C ILE A 34 1.01 6.72 4.89
N TYR A 35 -0.02 7.55 4.85
CA TYR A 35 -0.68 8.13 6.01
C TYR A 35 -2.11 7.60 6.15
N ASP A 36 -2.64 7.55 7.37
CA ASP A 36 -4.07 7.34 7.59
C ASP A 36 -4.85 8.53 7.00
N GLY A 37 -5.73 8.24 6.04
CA GLY A 37 -6.52 9.23 5.30
C GLY A 37 -7.67 9.85 6.09
N GLY A 38 -7.89 9.44 7.34
CA GLY A 38 -8.81 10.10 8.28
C GLY A 38 -9.97 9.24 8.77
N ALA A 39 -10.10 8.01 8.27
CA ALA A 39 -11.11 7.06 8.71
C ALA A 39 -10.65 6.16 9.88
N GLY A 40 -9.48 6.44 10.46
CA GLY A 40 -8.92 5.65 11.56
C GLY A 40 -8.74 6.34 12.90
N PRO A 41 -8.16 5.62 13.89
CA PRO A 41 -8.03 6.11 15.26
C PRO A 41 -7.03 7.26 15.38
N ALA A 42 -6.15 7.43 14.38
CA ALA A 42 -5.15 8.49 14.35
C ALA A 42 -5.05 9.09 12.93
N PRO A 43 -6.02 9.93 12.51
CA PRO A 43 -6.03 10.63 11.23
C PRO A 43 -4.72 11.36 10.94
N GLY A 44 -4.20 11.24 9.72
CA GLY A 44 -3.01 11.97 9.26
C GLY A 44 -1.69 11.45 9.82
N THR A 45 -1.68 10.38 10.62
CA THR A 45 -0.43 9.77 11.10
C THR A 45 0.25 8.95 10.02
N LEU A 46 1.59 8.93 10.03
CA LEU A 46 2.38 8.08 9.15
C LEU A 46 2.18 6.63 9.59
N VAL A 47 1.64 5.81 8.69
CA VAL A 47 1.37 4.40 8.95
C VAL A 47 2.40 3.46 8.32
N GLY A 48 3.20 3.94 7.36
CA GLY A 48 4.31 3.19 6.80
C GLY A 48 5.02 3.94 5.68
N THR A 49 6.18 3.43 5.28
CA THR A 49 6.95 3.95 4.15
C THR A 49 7.36 2.77 3.27
N ILE A 50 7.19 2.89 1.96
CA ILE A 50 7.51 1.83 1.00
C ILE A 50 8.22 2.38 -0.23
N THR A 51 9.10 1.57 -0.82
CA THR A 51 9.59 1.76 -2.18
C THR A 51 9.02 0.66 -3.05
N PHE A 52 8.24 1.02 -4.06
CA PHE A 52 7.67 0.02 -4.98
C PHE A 52 8.79 -0.63 -5.79
N SER A 53 8.79 -1.96 -5.78
CA SER A 53 9.77 -2.78 -6.50
C SER A 53 9.15 -4.11 -6.91
N SER A 54 9.65 -4.69 -7.99
CA SER A 54 9.35 -6.04 -8.45
C SER A 54 10.62 -6.89 -8.43
N GLU A 55 10.47 -8.20 -8.38
CA GLU A 55 11.59 -9.14 -8.43
C GLU A 55 11.58 -9.93 -9.74
N PRO A 56 12.75 -10.33 -10.28
CA PRO A 56 12.78 -11.10 -11.52
C PRO A 56 12.37 -12.57 -11.34
N TRP A 57 12.45 -13.10 -10.12
CA TRP A 57 12.21 -14.52 -9.81
C TRP A 57 10.79 -14.84 -9.30
N GLY A 58 9.93 -13.84 -9.04
CA GLY A 58 8.61 -14.10 -8.51
C GLY A 58 7.80 -12.85 -8.18
N PRO A 59 6.51 -13.01 -7.83
CA PRO A 59 5.70 -11.92 -7.31
C PRO A 59 6.30 -11.41 -6.00
N LYS A 60 6.45 -10.11 -5.89
CA LYS A 60 6.90 -9.45 -4.67
C LYS A 60 5.70 -8.91 -3.92
N LEU A 61 5.55 -9.33 -2.67
CA LEU A 61 4.56 -8.81 -1.74
C LEU A 61 5.29 -8.07 -0.61
N ASN A 62 5.00 -6.79 -0.48
CA ASN A 62 5.51 -5.95 0.60
C ASN A 62 4.36 -5.54 1.50
N THR A 63 4.35 -6.03 2.73
CA THR A 63 3.43 -5.55 3.76
C THR A 63 3.88 -4.18 4.24
N ILE A 64 3.01 -3.18 4.06
CA ILE A 64 3.25 -1.81 4.51
C ILE A 64 3.02 -1.75 6.02
N ASN A 65 1.84 -2.20 6.46
CA ASN A 65 1.47 -2.31 7.86
C ASN A 65 0.16 -3.11 8.00
N SER A 66 -0.19 -3.49 9.23
CA SER A 66 -1.43 -4.19 9.58
C SER A 66 -2.18 -3.40 10.66
N PHE A 67 -3.50 -3.34 10.54
CA PHE A 67 -4.37 -2.58 11.42
C PHE A 67 -5.60 -3.41 11.78
N ALA A 68 -6.30 -3.05 12.85
CA ALA A 68 -7.64 -3.59 13.08
C ALA A 68 -8.54 -3.27 11.87
N CYS A 69 -9.22 -4.28 11.33
CA CYS A 69 -10.14 -4.09 10.22
C CYS A 69 -11.25 -3.10 10.58
N ARG A 70 -11.56 -2.19 9.65
CA ARG A 70 -12.63 -1.20 9.78
C ARG A 70 -13.52 -1.24 8.53
N PRO A 71 -14.80 -0.85 8.62
CA PRO A 71 -15.70 -0.80 7.45
C PRO A 71 -15.18 0.08 6.32
N GLN A 72 -14.37 1.09 6.66
CA GLN A 72 -13.73 1.97 5.71
C GLN A 72 -12.29 2.24 6.16
N MET A 73 -11.36 2.10 5.21
CA MET A 73 -9.94 2.38 5.40
C MET A 73 -9.45 3.33 4.30
N ASP A 74 -9.08 4.52 4.71
CA ASP A 74 -8.55 5.56 3.84
C ASP A 74 -7.06 5.72 4.06
N PHE A 75 -6.33 5.86 2.96
CA PHE A 75 -4.90 6.07 2.98
C PHE A 75 -4.54 7.20 2.03
N ARG A 76 -3.61 8.04 2.47
CA ARG A 76 -3.05 9.13 1.69
C ARG A 76 -1.59 8.82 1.41
N LEU A 77 -1.21 8.83 0.13
CA LEU A 77 0.15 8.54 -0.31
C LEU A 77 0.85 9.86 -0.62
N GLU A 78 2.06 10.02 -0.11
CA GLU A 78 2.92 11.18 -0.39
C GLU A 78 4.36 10.73 -0.62
N MET A 79 5.10 11.42 -1.49
CA MET A 79 6.53 11.14 -1.65
C MET A 79 7.27 11.51 -0.36
N ALA A 80 8.18 10.65 0.10
CA ALA A 80 8.88 10.83 1.37
C ALA A 80 9.98 11.92 1.35
N GLY A 81 10.23 12.56 0.19
CA GLY A 81 11.21 13.62 0.06
C GLY A 81 10.84 14.66 -1.01
N ASP A 82 11.72 15.65 -1.18
CA ASP A 82 11.40 16.92 -1.86
C ASP A 82 11.22 16.80 -3.37
N SER A 83 11.81 15.77 -4.01
CA SER A 83 11.67 15.57 -5.45
C SER A 83 11.78 14.09 -5.82
N GLY A 84 10.74 13.57 -6.46
CA GLY A 84 10.74 12.26 -7.07
C GLY A 84 9.35 11.81 -7.49
N SER A 85 9.31 10.72 -8.22
CA SER A 85 8.08 10.07 -8.63
C SER A 85 8.27 8.57 -8.71
N THR A 86 7.18 7.86 -8.45
CA THR A 86 7.06 6.44 -8.73
C THR A 86 5.74 6.23 -9.45
N SER A 87 5.77 5.44 -10.51
CA SER A 87 4.60 5.15 -11.32
C SER A 87 4.64 3.72 -11.83
N PHE A 88 3.49 3.07 -11.79
CA PHE A 88 3.27 1.74 -12.31
C PHE A 88 1.83 1.71 -12.86
N ALA A 89 1.57 0.82 -13.82
CA ALA A 89 0.19 0.55 -14.21
C ALA A 89 -0.48 -0.27 -13.10
N GLU A 90 -1.71 0.07 -12.73
CA GLU A 90 -2.49 -0.82 -11.89
C GLU A 90 -3.02 -1.97 -12.75
N GLY A 91 -2.95 -3.20 -12.24
CA GLY A 91 -3.33 -4.39 -13.00
C GLY A 91 -3.74 -5.55 -12.12
N ASN A 92 -4.15 -6.65 -12.75
CA ASN A 92 -4.58 -7.85 -12.01
C ASN A 92 -3.41 -8.43 -11.19
N GLY A 93 -3.43 -8.20 -9.88
CA GLY A 93 -2.37 -8.61 -8.94
C GLY A 93 -1.18 -7.64 -8.83
N ALA A 94 -1.26 -6.46 -9.46
CA ALA A 94 -0.23 -5.42 -9.43
C ALA A 94 -0.80 -4.10 -8.89
N GLY A 95 -0.31 -3.66 -7.74
CA GLY A 95 -0.73 -2.42 -7.09
C GLY A 95 -0.81 -2.53 -5.58
N ILE A 96 -1.64 -1.67 -4.99
CA ILE A 96 -1.89 -1.63 -3.56
C ILE A 96 -3.17 -2.38 -3.26
N ALA A 97 -3.11 -3.35 -2.36
CA ALA A 97 -4.24 -4.15 -1.95
C ALA A 97 -4.38 -4.15 -0.44
N LEU A 98 -5.61 -4.40 0.02
CA LEU A 98 -5.91 -4.65 1.41
C LEU A 98 -6.30 -6.11 1.55
N THR A 99 -5.50 -6.87 2.29
CA THR A 99 -5.82 -8.25 2.66
C THR A 99 -6.42 -8.28 4.05
N TYR A 100 -7.28 -9.25 4.30
CA TYR A 100 -7.87 -9.49 5.62
C TYR A 100 -7.94 -11.00 5.83
N ASP A 101 -7.76 -11.43 7.07
CA ASP A 101 -8.03 -12.81 7.47
C ASP A 101 -9.45 -12.90 8.05
N CYS A 102 -10.00 -14.12 8.08
CA CYS A 102 -11.32 -14.45 8.61
C CYS A 102 -11.20 -15.32 9.87
#